data_AF-A0AAD9QJB4-F1
#
_entry.id   AF-A0AAD9QJB4-F1
#
_cell.length_a   1.000
_cell.length_b   1.000
_cell.length_c   1.000
_cell.angle_alpha   90.00
_cell.angle_beta   90.00
_cell.angle_gamma   90.00
#
_symmetry.space_group_name_H-M   'P 1'
#
loop_
_entity.id
_entity.type
_entity.pdbx_description
1 polymer ?
#
loop_
_entity_poly.entity_id
_entity_poly.type
_entity_poly.pdbx_seq_one_letter_code
_entity_poly.pdbx_strand_id
1 'polypeptide(L)'
;MAPKKASLTAKTGTKTLTQKPASKGAPSPAKPPVKKVVATAVSKKGANGSKTAPTKKTSTSPTKGKAKGKENIAANQPKGKRWTYQDESAVVMQKYIRRHLAKKELEKRKKEKQDYEDLMDKIQKEAWLKLVQMEREEAEKERKKEEEERRKRKEEAKRRSRILEAAFDGDNDEILAVLEEAFEEDSKRSDLSEPARQSLITRHQLSLVDCEDANNNTPLSEAAGGGHVDTIKMLIQRGANLNSRGRYKRVPLWRAAFGGHIQAVQTLLEYGGDPRLVADDGTNALQVAAILAVEQVFQEWDIKQTDKLLEKLETVKSNRQEEERKLREAESNRLEREIAKAEKENQAHQKELAKAHCELNKRIHEHDRCMAEGKTDKQEVTLQAIHDAEAVLAHAQKKAEASKEALAQAKLKLREQNKTEESSTDAAADVKGVKVLLRDLDDVLFRDVGGKIAEDGRWPLLIDTSPQSSTFLRYRDTNYINALNPKHVEPEVIRLALLGGLRYGKPVVLDMMEVDMFDTVAMRFDDVQNGLMSSLMTKDLLKNNKYLELIRPCDGDEYSKTSFLGARIDKFMFVIVTQQWNPPETLMDQTYPIRVIIPSRPDV
;
A
#
# COMPACT_ATOMS: atom_id res chain seq x y z
N MET A 1 -37.87 -63.03 -33.83
CA MET A 1 -38.32 -62.96 -35.23
C MET A 1 -39.31 -61.81 -35.37
N ALA A 2 -39.31 -61.11 -36.52
CA ALA A 2 -40.42 -60.25 -36.99
C ALA A 2 -40.68 -58.92 -36.19
N PRO A 3 -41.38 -57.90 -36.78
CA PRO A 3 -40.70 -56.61 -37.04
C PRO A 3 -41.58 -55.33 -36.94
N LYS A 4 -41.11 -54.21 -37.57
CA LYS A 4 -41.77 -52.90 -37.91
C LYS A 4 -41.44 -51.78 -36.90
N LYS A 5 -41.29 -50.48 -37.24
CA LYS A 5 -41.12 -49.66 -38.49
C LYS A 5 -40.49 -48.31 -38.02
N ALA A 6 -39.68 -47.50 -38.71
CA ALA A 6 -39.24 -47.26 -40.10
C ALA A 6 -39.68 -45.90 -40.69
N SER A 7 -38.76 -44.91 -40.63
CA SER A 7 -38.74 -43.56 -41.24
C SER A 7 -37.30 -43.01 -41.09
N LEU A 8 -36.64 -42.17 -41.92
CA LEU A 8 -36.90 -41.39 -43.15
C LEU A 8 -37.68 -40.06 -42.96
N THR A 9 -37.19 -38.86 -43.35
CA THR A 9 -35.98 -38.40 -44.10
C THR A 9 -35.34 -37.19 -43.36
N ALA A 10 -34.31 -36.41 -43.79
CA ALA A 10 -33.57 -36.18 -45.04
C ALA A 10 -32.08 -35.80 -44.71
N LYS A 11 -31.04 -35.92 -45.57
CA LYS A 11 -30.57 -35.05 -46.70
C LYS A 11 -30.59 -33.53 -46.40
N THR A 12 -29.50 -32.74 -46.52
CA THR A 12 -28.13 -32.93 -47.13
C THR A 12 -27.03 -32.24 -46.28
N GLY A 13 -25.72 -32.42 -46.49
CA GLY A 13 -25.00 -33.48 -47.23
C GLY A 13 -23.88 -33.06 -48.21
N THR A 14 -22.60 -33.33 -47.85
CA THR A 14 -21.42 -33.60 -48.75
C THR A 14 -20.85 -32.46 -49.63
N LYS A 15 -19.53 -32.34 -49.94
CA LYS A 15 -18.33 -33.19 -49.69
C LYS A 15 -16.98 -32.42 -49.90
N THR A 16 -15.89 -33.10 -49.50
CA THR A 16 -14.45 -33.07 -49.91
C THR A 16 -14.08 -32.59 -51.36
N LEU A 17 -12.81 -32.31 -51.76
CA LEU A 17 -11.52 -32.99 -51.44
C LEU A 17 -10.25 -32.11 -51.73
N THR A 18 -9.08 -32.62 -51.31
CA THR A 18 -7.67 -32.16 -51.46
C THR A 18 -7.18 -31.72 -52.85
N GLN A 19 -6.09 -30.90 -52.90
CA GLN A 19 -4.80 -31.31 -53.52
C GLN A 19 -3.57 -30.39 -53.25
N LYS A 20 -2.37 -30.95 -53.48
CA LYS A 20 -0.99 -30.40 -53.56
C LYS A 20 -0.33 -31.14 -54.78
N PRO A 21 0.88 -30.82 -55.32
CA PRO A 21 2.01 -30.03 -54.77
C PRO A 21 2.77 -29.11 -55.78
N ALA A 22 3.94 -28.58 -55.34
CA ALA A 22 5.12 -28.16 -56.15
C ALA A 22 5.02 -26.88 -57.05
N SER A 23 6.08 -26.09 -57.27
CA SER A 23 7.39 -25.94 -56.57
C SER A 23 8.14 -24.62 -56.96
N LYS A 24 9.19 -24.28 -56.20
CA LYS A 24 10.28 -23.29 -56.47
C LYS A 24 9.93 -21.79 -56.49
N GLY A 25 10.79 -20.99 -55.85
CA GLY A 25 10.79 -19.52 -55.88
C GLY A 25 10.98 -18.90 -54.49
N ALA A 26 12.01 -18.08 -54.28
CA ALA A 26 12.31 -17.42 -53.01
C ALA A 26 12.17 -15.89 -53.10
N PRO A 27 11.76 -15.22 -52.00
CA PRO A 27 12.16 -13.84 -51.76
C PRO A 27 12.67 -13.57 -50.33
N SER A 28 13.43 -12.48 -50.17
CA SER A 28 13.99 -11.97 -48.91
C SER A 28 13.01 -11.05 -48.13
N PRO A 29 13.23 -10.77 -46.83
CA PRO A 29 12.25 -10.09 -45.98
C PRO A 29 12.07 -8.58 -46.26
N ALA A 30 10.83 -8.10 -46.06
CA ALA A 30 10.45 -6.70 -46.26
C ALA A 30 10.68 -5.82 -45.01
N LYS A 31 10.87 -4.51 -45.22
CA LYS A 31 11.01 -3.48 -44.18
C LYS A 31 9.75 -2.62 -44.05
N PRO A 32 9.47 -2.02 -42.88
CA PRO A 32 8.30 -1.16 -42.66
C PRO A 32 8.39 0.20 -43.40
N PRO A 33 7.24 0.87 -43.65
CA PRO A 33 7.17 2.06 -44.49
C PRO A 33 7.55 3.36 -43.77
N VAL A 34 8.24 4.25 -44.49
CA VAL A 34 8.61 5.60 -44.03
C VAL A 34 7.70 6.64 -44.68
N LYS A 35 7.04 7.50 -43.88
CA LYS A 35 6.36 8.70 -44.38
C LYS A 35 7.33 9.89 -44.39
N LYS A 36 7.50 10.52 -45.56
CA LYS A 36 8.30 11.73 -45.73
C LYS A 36 7.51 12.96 -45.24
N VAL A 37 8.18 13.87 -44.55
CA VAL A 37 7.72 15.25 -44.38
C VAL A 37 8.41 16.10 -45.45
N VAL A 38 7.63 16.92 -46.17
CA VAL A 38 8.13 17.92 -47.12
C VAL A 38 7.95 19.30 -46.50
N ALA A 39 8.98 20.14 -46.57
CA ALA A 39 8.94 21.50 -46.06
C ALA A 39 9.25 22.51 -47.17
N THR A 40 8.35 23.48 -47.36
CA THR A 40 8.54 24.69 -48.17
C THR A 40 7.76 25.84 -47.53
N ALA A 41 8.34 27.04 -47.53
CA ALA A 41 7.79 28.25 -46.88
C ALA A 41 7.10 29.18 -47.89
N VAL A 42 6.51 30.32 -47.45
CA VAL A 42 6.80 31.69 -47.95
C VAL A 42 5.87 32.80 -47.34
N SER A 43 6.49 33.94 -46.98
CA SER A 43 6.01 35.35 -46.87
C SER A 43 4.73 35.81 -46.13
N LYS A 44 4.96 36.60 -45.06
CA LYS A 44 4.65 38.07 -44.93
C LYS A 44 3.31 38.65 -45.45
N LYS A 45 2.55 39.36 -44.59
CA LYS A 45 2.49 40.86 -44.41
C LYS A 45 1.21 41.32 -43.67
N GLY A 46 1.27 42.50 -43.03
CA GLY A 46 0.10 43.28 -42.59
C GLY A 46 -0.20 43.25 -41.08
N ALA A 47 -0.85 44.27 -40.48
CA ALA A 47 -0.46 45.69 -40.31
C ALA A 47 -1.47 46.42 -39.40
N ASN A 48 -1.01 47.43 -38.64
CA ASN A 48 -1.80 48.37 -37.82
C ASN A 48 -2.61 47.80 -36.62
N GLY A 49 -2.80 48.66 -35.60
CA GLY A 49 -3.53 48.39 -34.36
C GLY A 49 -2.85 49.10 -33.17
N SER A 50 -3.52 50.08 -32.54
CA SER A 50 -2.89 50.99 -31.57
C SER A 50 -3.77 51.27 -30.35
N LYS A 51 -3.14 51.62 -29.21
CA LYS A 51 -3.74 52.12 -27.94
C LYS A 51 -4.39 51.02 -27.07
N THR A 52 -4.42 51.07 -25.72
CA THR A 52 -3.77 51.98 -24.73
C THR A 52 -3.78 51.38 -23.31
N ALA A 53 -2.72 51.63 -22.53
CA ALA A 53 -2.66 51.60 -21.04
C ALA A 53 -2.87 50.21 -20.37
N PRO A 54 -2.42 49.99 -19.11
CA PRO A 54 -2.97 50.68 -17.93
C PRO A 54 -1.92 51.33 -16.97
N THR A 55 -2.43 51.79 -15.83
CA THR A 55 -1.85 52.77 -14.88
C THR A 55 -0.73 52.31 -13.94
N LYS A 56 0.12 53.28 -13.59
CA LYS A 56 0.95 53.42 -12.37
C LYS A 56 0.59 52.52 -11.16
N LYS A 57 1.64 52.02 -10.49
CA LYS A 57 1.93 52.34 -9.07
C LYS A 57 3.42 52.64 -8.90
N THR A 58 3.78 53.41 -7.87
CA THR A 58 5.14 53.94 -7.66
C THR A 58 5.49 54.02 -6.18
N SER A 59 6.69 53.57 -5.81
CA SER A 59 7.32 53.77 -4.50
C SER A 59 8.80 54.14 -4.73
N THR A 60 9.12 55.44 -4.63
CA THR A 60 9.74 56.13 -3.47
C THR A 60 11.28 56.06 -3.45
N SER A 61 11.88 57.24 -3.50
CA SER A 61 13.33 57.50 -3.44
C SER A 61 13.73 58.27 -2.16
N PRO A 62 14.98 58.16 -1.69
CA PRO A 62 15.63 59.17 -0.85
C PRO A 62 16.71 59.94 -1.65
N THR A 63 16.62 61.24 -1.94
CA THR A 63 16.60 62.47 -1.11
C THR A 63 17.96 62.95 -0.55
N LYS A 64 18.47 64.05 -1.14
CA LYS A 64 19.30 65.17 -0.61
C LYS A 64 20.02 65.85 -1.79
N GLY A 65 20.20 67.17 -1.84
CA GLY A 65 19.67 68.25 -1.01
C GLY A 65 19.82 69.62 -1.73
N LYS A 66 19.17 70.67 -1.24
CA LYS A 66 19.31 72.06 -1.76
C LYS A 66 19.97 72.96 -0.72
N ALA A 67 21.00 73.70 -1.12
CA ALA A 67 21.52 74.86 -0.41
C ALA A 67 21.80 76.00 -1.41
N LYS A 68 21.85 77.24 -0.91
CA LYS A 68 21.92 78.49 -1.70
C LYS A 68 23.33 78.73 -2.27
N GLY A 69 23.41 79.51 -3.36
CA GLY A 69 24.66 80.07 -3.86
C GLY A 69 24.55 80.55 -5.31
N LYS A 70 24.34 81.85 -5.52
CA LYS A 70 24.49 82.51 -6.83
C LYS A 70 25.48 83.66 -6.67
N GLU A 71 26.76 83.35 -6.80
CA GLU A 71 27.81 84.31 -7.08
C GLU A 71 28.49 83.92 -8.39
N ASN A 72 29.02 84.91 -9.12
CA ASN A 72 29.59 84.69 -10.45
C ASN A 72 31.03 84.18 -10.35
N ILE A 73 31.28 82.97 -10.85
CA ILE A 73 32.62 82.53 -11.25
C ILE A 73 32.59 82.22 -12.75
N ALA A 74 33.21 83.09 -13.54
CA ALA A 74 33.33 82.92 -14.98
C ALA A 74 34.68 82.28 -15.34
N ALA A 75 34.73 80.96 -15.51
CA ALA A 75 35.87 80.27 -16.12
C ALA A 75 35.48 78.91 -16.74
N ASN A 76 36.00 78.63 -17.93
CA ASN A 76 36.15 77.32 -18.57
C ASN A 76 35.05 76.26 -18.37
N GLN A 77 34.08 76.23 -19.30
CA GLN A 77 33.65 74.94 -19.82
C GLN A 77 34.83 74.30 -20.59
N PRO A 78 35.14 73.00 -20.42
CA PRO A 78 36.07 72.32 -21.29
C PRO A 78 35.49 72.30 -22.72
N LYS A 79 36.24 72.84 -23.70
CA LYS A 79 35.81 72.91 -25.09
C LYS A 79 35.46 71.50 -25.59
N GLY A 80 34.18 71.27 -25.91
CA GLY A 80 33.70 69.98 -26.40
C GLY A 80 34.54 69.52 -27.60
N LYS A 81 35.12 68.31 -27.50
CA LYS A 81 36.04 67.78 -28.51
C LYS A 81 35.34 67.80 -29.88
N ARG A 82 35.86 68.61 -30.81
CA ARG A 82 35.22 68.85 -32.11
C ARG A 82 35.23 67.53 -32.89
N TRP A 83 34.06 66.93 -33.05
CA TRP A 83 33.89 65.60 -33.64
C TRP A 83 34.51 65.56 -35.04
N THR A 84 35.53 64.73 -35.23
CA THR A 84 36.20 64.58 -36.52
C THR A 84 35.62 63.41 -37.30
N TYR A 85 35.80 63.43 -38.62
CA TYR A 85 35.52 62.27 -39.49
C TYR A 85 36.27 61.00 -39.04
N GLN A 86 37.39 61.15 -38.32
CA GLN A 86 38.15 60.05 -37.72
C GLN A 86 37.47 59.49 -36.46
N ASP A 87 36.93 60.34 -35.57
CA ASP A 87 36.10 59.90 -34.44
C ASP A 87 34.84 59.18 -34.94
N GLU A 88 34.22 59.69 -36.01
CA GLU A 88 33.04 59.11 -36.66
C GLU A 88 33.32 57.73 -37.26
N SER A 89 34.43 57.62 -38.00
CA SER A 89 34.95 56.34 -38.52
C SER A 89 35.29 55.35 -37.39
N ALA A 90 35.86 55.82 -36.29
CA ALA A 90 36.15 55.01 -35.12
C ALA A 90 34.87 54.48 -34.44
N VAL A 91 33.80 55.27 -34.38
CA VAL A 91 32.48 54.81 -33.87
C VAL A 91 31.87 53.76 -34.79
N VAL A 92 31.97 53.91 -36.11
CA VAL A 92 31.54 52.87 -37.06
C VAL A 92 32.32 51.58 -36.83
N MET A 93 33.65 51.64 -36.72
CA MET A 93 34.48 50.46 -36.42
C MET A 93 34.14 49.82 -35.06
N GLN A 94 34.01 50.61 -33.98
CA GLN A 94 33.58 50.12 -32.67
C GLN A 94 32.19 49.45 -32.71
N LYS A 95 31.25 49.99 -33.49
CA LYS A 95 29.91 49.43 -33.68
C LYS A 95 29.97 48.06 -34.37
N TYR A 96 30.82 47.88 -35.37
CA TYR A 96 31.06 46.57 -35.99
C TYR A 96 31.76 45.59 -35.05
N ILE A 97 32.80 46.02 -34.32
CA ILE A 97 33.54 45.17 -33.36
C ILE A 97 32.60 44.69 -32.24
N ARG A 98 31.84 45.60 -31.60
CA ARG A 98 30.85 45.24 -30.57
C ARG A 98 29.79 44.27 -31.12
N ARG A 99 29.34 44.44 -32.37
CA ARG A 99 28.38 43.54 -33.02
C ARG A 99 28.97 42.17 -33.35
N HIS A 100 30.26 42.08 -33.64
CA HIS A 100 30.96 40.80 -33.83
C HIS A 100 31.16 40.07 -32.49
N LEU A 101 31.62 40.75 -31.45
CA LEU A 101 31.76 40.19 -30.10
C LEU A 101 30.41 39.72 -29.54
N ALA A 102 29.35 40.50 -29.69
CA ALA A 102 28.00 40.13 -29.26
C ALA A 102 27.43 38.90 -30.02
N LYS A 103 27.80 38.70 -31.29
CA LYS A 103 27.48 37.46 -32.01
C LYS A 103 28.22 36.26 -31.42
N LYS A 104 29.54 36.37 -31.26
CA LYS A 104 30.39 35.29 -30.73
C LYS A 104 29.97 34.88 -29.31
N GLU A 105 29.59 35.83 -28.47
CA GLU A 105 29.07 35.59 -27.13
C GLU A 105 27.67 34.95 -27.13
N LEU A 106 26.80 35.35 -28.07
CA LEU A 106 25.48 34.73 -28.27
C LEU A 106 25.58 33.31 -28.85
N GLU A 107 26.58 33.03 -29.68
CA GLU A 107 26.91 31.69 -30.17
C GLU A 107 27.47 30.81 -29.03
N LYS A 108 28.38 31.35 -28.20
CA LYS A 108 28.87 30.68 -26.98
C LYS A 108 27.73 30.33 -26.03
N ARG A 109 26.87 31.29 -25.66
CA ARG A 109 25.71 31.06 -24.77
C ARG A 109 24.67 30.12 -25.36
N LYS A 110 24.48 30.09 -26.67
CA LYS A 110 23.65 29.07 -27.33
C LYS A 110 24.23 27.68 -27.17
N LYS A 111 25.55 27.53 -27.35
CA LYS A 111 26.22 26.24 -27.17
C LYS A 111 26.16 25.79 -25.70
N GLU A 112 26.50 26.67 -24.76
CA GLU A 112 26.37 26.41 -23.31
C GLU A 112 24.95 25.98 -22.92
N LYS A 113 23.91 26.57 -23.54
CA LYS A 113 22.53 26.13 -23.36
C LYS A 113 22.29 24.73 -23.94
N GLN A 114 22.75 24.43 -25.15
CA GLN A 114 22.58 23.10 -25.75
C GLN A 114 23.34 22.02 -24.98
N ASP A 115 24.59 22.29 -24.59
CA ASP A 115 25.42 21.39 -23.78
C ASP A 115 24.73 21.10 -22.42
N TYR A 116 23.99 22.08 -21.85
CA TYR A 116 23.16 21.89 -20.65
C TYR A 116 21.84 21.13 -20.92
N GLU A 117 21.15 21.42 -22.02
CA GLU A 117 19.92 20.71 -22.41
C GLU A 117 20.21 19.23 -22.67
N ASP A 118 21.27 18.91 -23.42
CA ASP A 118 21.72 17.52 -23.67
C ASP A 118 22.14 16.81 -22.37
N LEU A 119 22.78 17.51 -21.43
CA LEU A 119 23.13 16.97 -20.11
C LEU A 119 21.88 16.66 -19.26
N MET A 120 20.90 17.55 -19.25
CA MET A 120 19.62 17.32 -18.57
C MET A 120 18.85 16.17 -19.20
N ASP A 121 18.79 16.09 -20.53
CA ASP A 121 18.16 15.00 -21.28
C ASP A 121 18.83 13.65 -20.95
N LYS A 122 20.16 13.63 -20.79
CA LYS A 122 20.92 12.45 -20.38
C LYS A 122 20.60 12.04 -18.93
N ILE A 123 20.62 12.98 -17.99
CA ILE A 123 20.28 12.73 -16.57
C ILE A 123 18.85 12.21 -16.44
N GLN A 124 17.89 12.76 -17.18
CA GLN A 124 16.50 12.29 -17.19
C GLN A 124 16.38 10.85 -17.74
N LYS A 125 17.10 10.51 -18.81
CA LYS A 125 17.12 9.15 -19.37
C LYS A 125 17.78 8.16 -18.41
N GLU A 126 18.86 8.53 -17.74
CA GLU A 126 19.51 7.69 -16.72
C GLU A 126 18.62 7.50 -15.48
N ALA A 127 17.88 8.53 -15.06
CA ALA A 127 16.92 8.44 -13.96
C ALA A 127 15.71 7.56 -14.32
N TRP A 128 15.16 7.70 -15.52
CA TRP A 128 14.05 6.86 -16.01
C TRP A 128 14.47 5.39 -16.17
N LEU A 129 15.66 5.14 -16.73
CA LEU A 129 16.21 3.78 -16.82
C LEU A 129 16.39 3.14 -15.44
N LYS A 130 16.84 3.90 -14.43
CA LYS A 130 16.94 3.43 -13.04
C LYS A 130 15.58 3.12 -12.43
N LEU A 131 14.57 3.97 -12.63
CA LEU A 131 13.20 3.69 -12.17
C LEU A 131 12.65 2.38 -12.77
N VAL A 132 12.76 2.21 -14.09
CA VAL A 132 12.33 0.98 -14.79
C VAL A 132 13.17 -0.24 -14.40
N GLN A 133 14.41 -0.06 -13.95
CA GLN A 133 15.22 -1.13 -13.37
C GLN A 133 14.72 -1.54 -11.98
N MET A 134 14.48 -0.58 -11.08
CA MET A 134 13.94 -0.86 -9.73
C MET A 134 12.57 -1.54 -9.80
N GLU A 135 11.65 -1.01 -10.62
CA GLU A 135 10.32 -1.57 -10.85
C GLU A 135 10.38 -3.04 -11.33
N ARG A 136 11.32 -3.36 -12.24
CA ARG A 136 11.55 -4.73 -12.71
C ARG A 136 12.16 -5.62 -11.65
N GLU A 137 13.12 -5.12 -10.88
CA GLU A 137 13.72 -5.89 -9.79
C GLU A 137 12.70 -6.16 -8.68
N GLU A 138 11.83 -5.20 -8.35
CA GLU A 138 10.74 -5.36 -7.39
C GLU A 138 9.72 -6.39 -7.90
N ALA A 139 9.26 -6.27 -9.15
CA ALA A 139 8.39 -7.28 -9.75
C ALA A 139 9.04 -8.69 -9.84
N GLU A 140 10.36 -8.77 -10.02
CA GLU A 140 11.09 -10.04 -9.98
C GLU A 140 11.23 -10.59 -8.54
N LYS A 141 11.46 -9.72 -7.55
CA LYS A 141 11.47 -10.09 -6.11
C LYS A 141 10.10 -10.59 -5.66
N GLU A 142 9.01 -9.93 -6.03
CA GLU A 142 7.65 -10.36 -5.67
C GLU A 142 7.29 -11.70 -6.32
N ARG A 143 7.56 -11.92 -7.61
CA ARG A 143 7.34 -13.24 -8.21
C ARG A 143 8.21 -14.33 -7.60
N LYS A 144 9.45 -14.02 -7.16
CA LYS A 144 10.30 -14.97 -6.44
C LYS A 144 9.73 -15.32 -5.07
N LYS A 145 9.19 -14.35 -4.32
CA LYS A 145 8.45 -14.61 -3.07
C LYS A 145 7.22 -15.49 -3.33
N GLU A 146 6.37 -15.12 -4.29
CA GLU A 146 5.15 -15.86 -4.63
C GLU A 146 5.47 -17.30 -5.05
N GLU A 147 6.53 -17.51 -5.87
CA GLU A 147 6.99 -18.84 -6.25
C GLU A 147 7.53 -19.65 -5.05
N GLU A 148 8.22 -19.00 -4.10
CA GLU A 148 8.73 -19.63 -2.88
C GLU A 148 7.61 -19.98 -1.89
N GLU A 149 6.66 -19.08 -1.63
CA GLU A 149 5.48 -19.33 -0.79
C GLU A 149 4.60 -20.42 -1.39
N ARG A 150 4.37 -20.39 -2.71
CA ARG A 150 3.66 -21.44 -3.42
C ARG A 150 4.44 -22.77 -3.44
N ARG A 151 5.77 -22.75 -3.27
CA ARG A 151 6.58 -23.95 -3.06
C ARG A 151 6.39 -24.49 -1.64
N LYS A 152 6.59 -23.64 -0.61
CA LYS A 152 6.38 -23.97 0.81
C LYS A 152 4.99 -24.53 1.07
N ARG A 153 3.94 -23.86 0.59
CA ARG A 153 2.54 -24.32 0.72
C ARG A 153 2.29 -25.69 0.05
N LYS A 154 3.03 -26.04 -1.00
CA LYS A 154 3.00 -27.39 -1.62
C LYS A 154 3.83 -28.41 -0.85
N GLU A 155 4.92 -27.99 -0.23
CA GLU A 155 5.79 -28.82 0.62
C GLU A 155 5.06 -29.16 1.93
N GLU A 156 4.42 -28.18 2.58
CA GLU A 156 3.49 -28.38 3.70
C GLU A 156 2.30 -29.29 3.34
N ALA A 157 1.63 -29.06 2.20
CA ALA A 157 0.53 -29.92 1.76
C ALA A 157 0.98 -31.38 1.54
N LYS A 158 2.18 -31.60 1.00
CA LYS A 158 2.78 -32.94 0.90
C LYS A 158 3.11 -33.55 2.26
N ARG A 159 3.62 -32.76 3.22
CA ARG A 159 3.86 -33.23 4.61
C ARG A 159 2.55 -33.70 5.26
N ARG A 160 1.47 -32.93 5.12
CA ARG A 160 0.13 -33.33 5.59
C ARG A 160 -0.38 -34.61 4.92
N SER A 161 -0.23 -34.71 3.59
CA SER A 161 -0.58 -35.92 2.83
C SER A 161 0.20 -37.15 3.35
N ARG A 162 1.53 -37.06 3.50
CA ARG A 162 2.35 -38.14 4.05
C ARG A 162 1.96 -38.57 5.45
N ILE A 163 1.63 -37.63 6.35
CA ILE A 163 1.16 -37.96 7.71
C ILE A 163 -0.20 -38.69 7.66
N LEU A 164 -1.12 -38.26 6.79
CA LEU A 164 -2.43 -38.90 6.62
C LEU A 164 -2.30 -40.31 6.02
N GLU A 165 -1.47 -40.47 5.00
CA GLU A 165 -1.17 -41.75 4.33
C GLU A 165 -0.49 -42.72 5.31
N ALA A 166 0.60 -42.30 5.98
CA ALA A 166 1.29 -43.12 6.96
C ALA A 166 0.42 -43.47 8.20
N ALA A 167 -0.49 -42.58 8.62
CA ALA A 167 -1.43 -42.89 9.70
C ALA A 167 -2.52 -43.89 9.30
N PHE A 168 -2.89 -43.94 8.01
CA PHE A 168 -3.80 -44.95 7.46
C PHE A 168 -3.11 -46.32 7.33
N ASP A 169 -1.87 -46.36 6.84
CA ASP A 169 -1.12 -47.62 6.65
C ASP A 169 -0.53 -48.18 7.96
N GLY A 170 -0.21 -47.31 8.93
CA GLY A 170 0.30 -47.69 10.27
C GLY A 170 1.76 -47.32 10.54
N ASP A 171 2.42 -46.61 9.63
CA ASP A 171 3.86 -46.35 9.62
C ASP A 171 4.25 -45.20 10.57
N ASN A 172 4.51 -45.55 11.83
CA ASN A 172 5.01 -44.61 12.86
C ASN A 172 6.25 -43.83 12.41
N ASP A 173 7.21 -44.49 11.75
CA ASP A 173 8.53 -43.93 11.46
C ASP A 173 8.45 -42.79 10.43
N GLU A 174 7.57 -42.87 9.42
CA GLU A 174 7.37 -41.78 8.45
C GLU A 174 6.65 -40.58 9.10
N ILE A 175 5.67 -40.82 9.99
CA ILE A 175 5.03 -39.72 10.75
C ILE A 175 6.07 -38.99 11.61
N LEU A 176 6.98 -39.73 12.26
CA LEU A 176 8.08 -39.15 13.03
C LEU A 176 9.05 -38.36 12.14
N ALA A 177 9.44 -38.92 10.98
CA ALA A 177 10.33 -38.25 10.03
C ALA A 177 9.74 -36.93 9.50
N VAL A 178 8.44 -36.89 9.17
CA VAL A 178 7.78 -35.65 8.71
C VAL A 178 7.70 -34.60 9.84
N LEU A 179 7.49 -35.02 11.09
CA LEU A 179 7.51 -34.11 12.24
C LEU A 179 8.93 -33.59 12.56
N GLU A 180 9.96 -34.39 12.28
CA GLU A 180 11.38 -34.00 12.43
C GLU A 180 11.83 -33.05 11.30
N GLU A 181 11.43 -33.28 10.05
CA GLU A 181 11.62 -32.33 8.93
C GLU A 181 11.07 -30.93 9.28
N ALA A 182 9.85 -30.88 9.83
CA ALA A 182 9.17 -29.64 10.19
C ALA A 182 9.86 -28.95 11.40
N PHE A 183 10.28 -29.73 12.39
CA PHE A 183 11.07 -29.23 13.53
C PHE A 183 12.40 -28.64 13.07
N GLU A 184 13.13 -29.32 12.17
CA GLU A 184 14.37 -28.82 11.60
C GLU A 184 14.19 -27.49 10.86
N GLU A 185 13.11 -27.34 10.09
CA GLU A 185 12.83 -26.10 9.33
C GLU A 185 12.54 -24.92 10.26
N ASP A 186 11.71 -25.10 11.29
CA ASP A 186 11.38 -24.03 12.24
C ASP A 186 12.54 -23.72 13.20
N SER A 187 13.33 -24.72 13.60
CA SER A 187 14.52 -24.54 14.44
C SER A 187 15.58 -23.66 13.75
N LYS A 188 15.68 -23.71 12.42
CA LYS A 188 16.58 -22.88 11.60
C LYS A 188 16.13 -21.41 11.47
N ARG A 189 14.96 -21.00 11.97
CA ARG A 189 14.47 -19.61 11.89
C ARG A 189 15.18 -18.69 12.91
N SER A 190 16.22 -17.99 12.47
CA SER A 190 16.95 -16.96 13.23
C SER A 190 16.08 -15.80 13.73
N ASP A 191 14.94 -15.56 13.08
CA ASP A 191 14.24 -14.27 13.12
C ASP A 191 13.32 -14.11 14.34
N LEU A 192 13.13 -15.20 15.10
CA LEU A 192 12.29 -15.29 16.28
C LEU A 192 13.11 -15.49 17.56
N SER A 193 12.65 -14.86 18.64
CA SER A 193 13.15 -15.08 20.01
C SER A 193 12.95 -16.54 20.42
N GLU A 194 13.85 -17.12 21.22
CA GLU A 194 13.79 -18.54 21.60
C GLU A 194 12.41 -19.01 22.12
N PRO A 195 11.71 -18.29 23.03
CA PRO A 195 10.37 -18.69 23.47
C PRO A 195 9.33 -18.65 22.33
N ALA A 196 9.41 -17.65 21.45
CA ALA A 196 8.51 -17.49 20.32
C ALA A 196 8.75 -18.58 19.25
N ARG A 197 10.02 -18.96 19.02
CA ARG A 197 10.37 -20.09 18.14
C ARG A 197 9.86 -21.41 18.73
N GLN A 198 10.01 -21.63 20.04
CA GLN A 198 9.49 -22.82 20.72
C GLN A 198 7.94 -22.89 20.65
N SER A 199 7.23 -21.78 20.84
CA SER A 199 5.77 -21.73 20.66
C SER A 199 5.34 -21.93 19.20
N LEU A 200 6.08 -21.39 18.22
CA LEU A 200 5.84 -21.64 16.80
C LEU A 200 5.98 -23.13 16.48
N ILE A 201 7.09 -23.77 16.88
CA ILE A 201 7.34 -25.21 16.73
C ILE A 201 6.17 -26.01 17.33
N THR A 202 5.77 -25.68 18.56
CA THR A 202 4.71 -26.40 19.29
C THR A 202 3.31 -26.16 18.68
N ARG A 203 3.11 -25.06 17.94
CA ARG A 203 1.88 -24.79 17.16
C ARG A 203 1.91 -25.49 15.80
N HIS A 204 3.03 -25.48 15.09
CA HIS A 204 3.18 -26.11 13.78
C HIS A 204 3.11 -27.64 13.89
N GLN A 205 3.77 -28.24 14.89
CA GLN A 205 3.67 -29.68 15.16
C GLN A 205 2.21 -30.10 15.42
N LEU A 206 1.45 -29.38 16.25
CA LEU A 206 0.01 -29.68 16.41
C LEU A 206 -0.77 -29.48 15.11
N SER A 207 -0.48 -28.44 14.31
CA SER A 207 -1.15 -28.23 13.01
C SER A 207 -0.81 -29.30 11.95
N LEU A 208 0.21 -30.14 12.17
CA LEU A 208 0.54 -31.30 11.36
C LEU A 208 -0.12 -32.58 11.92
N VAL A 209 -0.20 -32.71 13.24
CA VAL A 209 -0.83 -33.85 13.94
C VAL A 209 -2.36 -33.81 13.82
N ASP A 210 -2.97 -32.63 13.97
CA ASP A 210 -4.39 -32.34 13.73
C ASP A 210 -4.60 -31.78 12.30
N CYS A 211 -3.81 -32.23 11.30
CA CYS A 211 -4.12 -31.88 9.91
C CYS A 211 -5.38 -32.61 9.42
N GLU A 212 -6.04 -32.08 8.39
CA GLU A 212 -7.29 -32.63 7.84
C GLU A 212 -7.13 -33.02 6.37
N ASP A 213 -7.72 -34.16 5.99
CA ASP A 213 -7.84 -34.59 4.59
C ASP A 213 -9.00 -33.87 3.85
N ALA A 214 -9.25 -34.24 2.59
CA ALA A 214 -10.38 -33.71 1.80
C ALA A 214 -11.78 -34.10 2.30
N ASN A 215 -11.87 -34.85 3.40
CA ASN A 215 -13.08 -35.28 4.08
C ASN A 215 -13.12 -34.78 5.54
N ASN A 216 -12.21 -33.89 5.94
CA ASN A 216 -12.03 -33.37 7.31
C ASN A 216 -11.54 -34.42 8.34
N ASN A 217 -11.02 -35.55 7.89
CA ASN A 217 -10.49 -36.59 8.77
C ASN A 217 -9.07 -36.25 9.21
N THR A 218 -8.79 -36.45 10.50
CA THR A 218 -7.45 -36.32 11.07
C THR A 218 -6.64 -37.62 10.93
N PRO A 219 -5.29 -37.57 11.02
CA PRO A 219 -4.44 -38.75 11.12
C PRO A 219 -4.90 -39.74 12.19
N LEU A 220 -5.34 -39.23 13.36
CA LEU A 220 -5.89 -40.05 14.44
C LEU A 220 -7.20 -40.75 14.04
N SER A 221 -8.01 -40.13 13.19
CA SER A 221 -9.28 -40.68 12.67
C SER A 221 -9.03 -41.80 11.65
N GLU A 222 -8.01 -41.67 10.79
CA GLU A 222 -7.61 -42.73 9.86
C GLU A 222 -6.90 -43.90 10.59
N ALA A 223 -5.98 -43.61 11.51
CA ALA A 223 -5.33 -44.62 12.37
C ALA A 223 -6.35 -45.43 13.20
N ALA A 224 -7.37 -44.77 13.74
CA ALA A 224 -8.49 -45.44 14.42
C ALA A 224 -9.36 -46.28 13.47
N GLY A 225 -9.46 -45.90 12.20
CA GLY A 225 -10.15 -46.67 11.15
C GLY A 225 -9.39 -47.90 10.66
N GLY A 226 -8.05 -47.89 10.72
CA GLY A 226 -7.21 -49.06 10.47
C GLY A 226 -6.97 -49.96 11.70
N GLY A 227 -7.23 -49.43 12.90
CA GLY A 227 -7.03 -50.14 14.17
C GLY A 227 -5.61 -50.08 14.72
N HIS A 228 -4.79 -49.14 14.24
CA HIS A 228 -3.36 -49.05 14.51
C HIS A 228 -3.06 -48.53 15.93
N VAL A 229 -3.07 -49.43 16.90
CA VAL A 229 -2.98 -49.12 18.34
C VAL A 229 -1.77 -48.24 18.69
N ASP A 230 -0.59 -48.49 18.12
CA ASP A 230 0.62 -47.76 18.51
C ASP A 230 0.77 -46.41 17.81
N THR A 231 0.24 -46.23 16.58
CA THR A 231 0.15 -44.90 15.96
C THR A 231 -0.87 -44.01 16.66
N ILE A 232 -1.99 -44.59 17.12
CA ILE A 232 -2.97 -43.91 17.99
C ILE A 232 -2.28 -43.36 19.25
N LYS A 233 -1.54 -44.21 19.99
CA LYS A 233 -0.79 -43.78 21.19
C LYS A 233 0.23 -42.68 20.87
N MET A 234 0.97 -42.81 19.77
CA MET A 234 1.98 -41.83 19.37
C MET A 234 1.35 -40.47 19.01
N LEU A 235 0.28 -40.46 18.23
CA LEU A 235 -0.44 -39.24 17.84
C LEU A 235 -1.03 -38.53 19.09
N ILE A 236 -1.60 -39.28 20.03
CA ILE A 236 -2.09 -38.74 21.31
C ILE A 236 -0.93 -38.13 22.12
N GLN A 237 0.23 -38.79 22.20
CA GLN A 237 1.42 -38.23 22.87
C GLN A 237 1.96 -36.97 22.20
N ARG A 238 1.73 -36.80 20.89
CA ARG A 238 2.03 -35.56 20.14
C ARG A 238 0.93 -34.49 20.22
N GLY A 239 -0.15 -34.75 20.98
CA GLY A 239 -1.22 -33.79 21.26
C GLY A 239 -2.43 -33.84 20.34
N ALA A 240 -2.64 -34.94 19.61
CA ALA A 240 -3.79 -35.10 18.70
C ALA A 240 -5.14 -34.98 19.41
N ASN A 241 -6.10 -34.35 18.73
CA ASN A 241 -7.46 -34.16 19.23
C ASN A 241 -8.28 -35.47 19.15
N LEU A 242 -8.28 -36.23 20.25
CA LEU A 242 -9.10 -37.44 20.50
C LEU A 242 -10.56 -37.34 20.03
N ASN A 243 -11.15 -36.14 20.08
CA ASN A 243 -12.56 -35.89 19.79
C ASN A 243 -12.77 -35.08 18.50
N SER A 244 -11.79 -35.08 17.57
CA SER A 244 -11.89 -34.46 16.25
C SER A 244 -13.09 -34.99 15.45
N ARG A 245 -13.90 -34.11 14.84
CA ARG A 245 -15.15 -34.47 14.17
C ARG A 245 -14.97 -34.42 12.65
N GLY A 246 -14.57 -35.53 12.05
CA GLY A 246 -14.34 -35.64 10.61
C GLY A 246 -15.62 -35.77 9.78
N ARG A 247 -15.57 -36.44 8.63
CA ARG A 247 -16.73 -36.54 7.73
C ARG A 247 -17.97 -37.09 8.45
N TYR A 248 -19.13 -36.47 8.22
CA TYR A 248 -20.39 -36.75 8.94
C TYR A 248 -20.26 -36.60 10.47
N LYS A 249 -19.35 -35.72 10.92
CA LYS A 249 -18.96 -35.48 12.32
C LYS A 249 -18.54 -36.74 13.09
N ARG A 250 -18.09 -37.78 12.38
CA ARG A 250 -17.62 -39.04 12.97
C ARG A 250 -16.28 -38.82 13.67
N VAL A 251 -16.16 -39.32 14.90
CA VAL A 251 -14.94 -39.21 15.74
C VAL A 251 -14.06 -40.45 15.61
N PRO A 252 -12.76 -40.40 15.96
CA PRO A 252 -11.86 -41.57 15.90
C PRO A 252 -12.44 -42.81 16.59
N LEU A 253 -13.03 -42.64 17.78
CA LEU A 253 -13.67 -43.71 18.55
C LEU A 253 -14.86 -44.38 17.82
N TRP A 254 -15.61 -43.63 17.00
CA TRP A 254 -16.69 -44.16 16.15
C TRP A 254 -16.12 -45.05 15.05
N ARG A 255 -14.98 -44.66 14.46
CA ARG A 255 -14.31 -45.44 13.40
C ARG A 255 -13.68 -46.72 13.93
N ALA A 256 -13.02 -46.67 15.09
CA ALA A 256 -12.48 -47.86 15.73
C ALA A 256 -13.58 -48.88 16.06
N ALA A 257 -14.76 -48.42 16.49
CA ALA A 257 -15.92 -49.27 16.73
C ALA A 257 -16.51 -49.86 15.43
N PHE A 258 -16.62 -49.05 14.37
CA PHE A 258 -17.08 -49.50 13.05
C PHE A 258 -16.13 -50.52 12.39
N GLY A 259 -14.82 -50.40 12.59
CA GLY A 259 -13.83 -51.39 12.15
C GLY A 259 -13.74 -52.63 13.05
N GLY A 260 -14.40 -52.62 14.21
CA GLY A 260 -14.34 -53.72 15.19
C GLY A 260 -13.01 -53.80 15.97
N HIS A 261 -12.21 -52.74 15.96
CA HIS A 261 -10.84 -52.72 16.50
C HIS A 261 -10.83 -52.57 18.04
N ILE A 262 -11.12 -53.65 18.75
CA ILE A 262 -11.26 -53.71 20.23
C ILE A 262 -10.12 -52.97 20.96
N GLN A 263 -8.85 -53.25 20.62
CA GLN A 263 -7.69 -52.64 21.28
C GLN A 263 -7.57 -51.12 20.99
N ALA A 264 -7.98 -50.67 19.80
CA ALA A 264 -8.02 -49.25 19.46
C ALA A 264 -9.14 -48.52 20.20
N VAL A 265 -10.31 -49.16 20.35
CA VAL A 265 -11.43 -48.65 21.17
C VAL A 265 -11.00 -48.52 22.64
N GLN A 266 -10.39 -49.56 23.22
CA GLN A 266 -9.85 -49.53 24.59
C GLN A 266 -8.83 -48.41 24.78
N THR A 267 -7.84 -48.31 23.88
CA THR A 267 -6.82 -47.25 23.90
C THR A 267 -7.45 -45.85 23.84
N LEU A 268 -8.38 -45.61 22.91
CA LEU A 268 -9.03 -44.31 22.77
C LEU A 268 -9.87 -43.93 24.00
N LEU A 269 -10.51 -44.89 24.67
CA LEU A 269 -11.22 -44.69 25.94
C LEU A 269 -10.26 -44.35 27.09
N GLU A 270 -9.17 -45.11 27.24
CA GLU A 270 -8.12 -44.91 28.27
C GLU A 270 -7.49 -43.51 28.22
N TYR A 271 -7.34 -42.94 27.02
CA TYR A 271 -6.79 -41.59 26.83
C TYR A 271 -7.84 -40.46 26.87
N GLY A 272 -9.15 -40.75 26.91
CA GLY A 272 -10.22 -39.76 27.10
C GLY A 272 -11.06 -39.40 25.86
N GLY A 273 -11.12 -40.28 24.86
CA GLY A 273 -12.13 -40.19 23.79
C GLY A 273 -13.54 -40.39 24.36
N ASP A 274 -14.49 -39.54 23.95
CA ASP A 274 -15.83 -39.53 24.56
C ASP A 274 -16.84 -40.41 23.78
N PRO A 275 -17.33 -41.53 24.36
CA PRO A 275 -18.28 -42.43 23.70
C PRO A 275 -19.69 -41.84 23.51
N ARG A 276 -19.99 -40.69 24.14
CA ARG A 276 -21.28 -39.98 24.02
C ARG A 276 -21.39 -39.21 22.70
N LEU A 277 -20.29 -38.99 21.98
CA LEU A 277 -20.27 -38.18 20.76
C LEU A 277 -20.96 -38.89 19.59
N VAL A 278 -22.11 -38.35 19.19
CA VAL A 278 -22.87 -38.80 18.01
C VAL A 278 -22.32 -38.23 16.70
N ALA A 279 -22.43 -39.00 15.63
CA ALA A 279 -22.27 -38.57 14.24
C ALA A 279 -23.51 -37.81 13.73
N ASP A 280 -23.43 -37.23 12.52
CA ASP A 280 -24.58 -36.61 11.84
C ASP A 280 -25.72 -37.60 11.54
N ASP A 281 -25.39 -38.89 11.44
CA ASP A 281 -26.37 -39.98 11.30
C ASP A 281 -27.17 -40.25 12.60
N GLY A 282 -26.92 -39.48 13.66
CA GLY A 282 -27.50 -39.66 15.00
C GLY A 282 -26.89 -40.80 15.82
N THR A 283 -25.97 -41.57 15.23
CA THR A 283 -25.37 -42.77 15.85
C THR A 283 -24.14 -42.45 16.70
N ASN A 284 -24.01 -43.13 17.84
CA ASN A 284 -22.78 -43.11 18.66
C ASN A 284 -21.88 -44.33 18.35
N ALA A 285 -20.69 -44.37 18.95
CA ALA A 285 -19.72 -45.46 18.72
C ALA A 285 -20.25 -46.84 19.16
N LEU A 286 -21.04 -46.90 20.24
CA LEU A 286 -21.67 -48.13 20.73
C LEU A 286 -22.67 -48.72 19.71
N GLN A 287 -23.53 -47.89 19.13
CA GLN A 287 -24.57 -48.31 18.16
C GLN A 287 -24.02 -48.76 16.80
N VAL A 288 -22.72 -48.54 16.54
CA VAL A 288 -22.05 -48.84 15.26
C VAL A 288 -20.94 -49.90 15.45
N ALA A 289 -20.82 -50.46 16.65
CA ALA A 289 -19.88 -51.53 16.97
C ALA A 289 -20.07 -52.74 16.04
N ALA A 290 -19.06 -53.09 15.24
CA ALA A 290 -19.14 -54.21 14.30
C ALA A 290 -19.06 -55.59 14.97
N ILE A 291 -18.70 -55.66 16.25
CA ILE A 291 -18.48 -56.91 17.01
C ILE A 291 -19.02 -56.74 18.44
N LEU A 292 -19.75 -57.74 18.94
CA LEU A 292 -20.30 -57.76 20.31
C LEU A 292 -19.25 -57.51 21.42
N ALA A 293 -17.98 -57.88 21.19
CA ALA A 293 -16.88 -57.61 22.12
C ALA A 293 -16.56 -56.11 22.26
N VAL A 294 -16.82 -55.30 21.23
CA VAL A 294 -16.73 -53.83 21.30
C VAL A 294 -17.91 -53.25 22.08
N GLU A 295 -19.12 -53.81 21.91
CA GLU A 295 -20.28 -53.44 22.74
C GLU A 295 -20.03 -53.73 24.22
N GLN A 296 -19.42 -54.88 24.55
CA GLN A 296 -19.04 -55.25 25.91
C GLN A 296 -18.07 -54.24 26.53
N VAL A 297 -17.00 -53.84 25.82
CA VAL A 297 -16.07 -52.80 26.29
C VAL A 297 -16.79 -51.49 26.60
N PHE A 298 -17.75 -51.07 25.76
CA PHE A 298 -18.55 -49.86 26.03
C PHE A 298 -19.57 -50.02 27.18
N GLN A 299 -20.05 -51.23 27.47
CA GLN A 299 -20.95 -51.52 28.60
C GLN A 299 -20.21 -51.61 29.94
N GLU A 300 -18.95 -52.07 29.92
CA GLU A 300 -18.09 -52.17 31.10
C GLU A 300 -17.41 -50.84 31.47
N TRP A 301 -17.38 -49.87 30.55
CA TRP A 301 -16.68 -48.60 30.74
C TRP A 301 -17.43 -47.61 31.66
N ASP A 302 -16.77 -47.17 32.74
CA ASP A 302 -17.30 -46.13 33.63
C ASP A 302 -17.12 -44.72 33.02
N ILE A 303 -18.23 -44.11 32.60
CA ILE A 303 -18.30 -42.75 32.05
C ILE A 303 -17.63 -41.71 32.97
N LYS A 304 -17.62 -41.92 34.30
CA LYS A 304 -16.95 -41.01 35.25
C LYS A 304 -15.43 -41.03 35.14
N GLN A 305 -14.84 -42.03 34.48
CA GLN A 305 -13.42 -42.04 34.13
C GLN A 305 -13.18 -41.13 32.92
N THR A 306 -14.04 -41.20 31.89
CA THR A 306 -14.02 -40.27 30.75
C THR A 306 -14.14 -38.82 31.20
N ASP A 307 -15.09 -38.49 32.09
CA ASP A 307 -15.24 -37.11 32.59
C ASP A 307 -13.97 -36.58 33.29
N LYS A 308 -13.29 -37.42 34.10
CA LYS A 308 -11.99 -37.09 34.74
C LYS A 308 -10.82 -37.01 33.76
N LEU A 309 -10.91 -37.66 32.59
CA LEU A 309 -9.90 -37.56 31.53
C LEU A 309 -10.12 -36.30 30.70
N LEU A 310 -11.37 -35.95 30.40
CA LEU A 310 -11.75 -34.70 29.76
C LEU A 310 -11.34 -33.48 30.60
N GLU A 311 -11.60 -33.48 31.92
CA GLU A 311 -11.15 -32.42 32.84
C GLU A 311 -9.62 -32.21 32.81
N LYS A 312 -8.84 -33.29 32.69
CA LYS A 312 -7.37 -33.22 32.53
C LYS A 312 -6.96 -32.66 31.17
N LEU A 313 -7.62 -33.07 30.09
CA LEU A 313 -7.35 -32.56 28.74
C LEU A 313 -7.72 -31.07 28.62
N GLU A 314 -8.83 -30.64 29.22
CA GLU A 314 -9.27 -29.25 29.28
C GLU A 314 -8.33 -28.39 30.12
N THR A 315 -7.88 -28.86 31.29
CA THR A 315 -6.90 -28.12 32.11
C THR A 315 -5.54 -28.01 31.43
N VAL A 316 -5.03 -29.07 30.77
CA VAL A 316 -3.80 -28.99 29.95
C VAL A 316 -3.96 -28.00 28.80
N LYS A 317 -5.09 -28.03 28.08
CA LYS A 317 -5.40 -27.11 26.98
C LYS A 317 -5.49 -25.66 27.47
N SER A 318 -6.15 -25.43 28.61
CA SER A 318 -6.29 -24.11 29.25
C SER A 318 -4.93 -23.55 29.69
N ASN A 319 -4.11 -24.36 30.38
CA ASN A 319 -2.77 -23.97 30.81
C ASN A 319 -1.90 -23.54 29.61
N ARG A 320 -1.90 -24.33 28.52
CA ARG A 320 -1.19 -23.98 27.29
C ARG A 320 -1.71 -22.68 26.67
N GLN A 321 -3.03 -22.49 26.61
CA GLN A 321 -3.61 -21.24 26.11
C GLN A 321 -3.24 -20.03 26.99
N GLU A 322 -3.09 -20.22 28.30
CA GLU A 322 -2.63 -19.20 29.22
C GLU A 322 -1.13 -18.89 29.05
N GLU A 323 -0.28 -19.89 28.81
CA GLU A 323 1.14 -19.71 28.47
C GLU A 323 1.32 -18.99 27.13
N GLU A 324 0.61 -19.43 26.08
CA GLU A 324 0.59 -18.76 24.77
C GLU A 324 0.01 -17.33 24.86
N ARG A 325 -0.89 -17.05 25.82
CA ARG A 325 -1.37 -15.69 26.10
C ARG A 325 -0.31 -14.86 26.84
N LYS A 326 0.31 -15.38 27.90
CA LYS A 326 1.40 -14.71 28.66
C LYS A 326 2.59 -14.34 27.77
N LEU A 327 2.95 -15.22 26.82
CA LEU A 327 4.02 -14.93 25.86
C LEU A 327 3.64 -13.79 24.90
N ARG A 328 2.42 -13.80 24.34
CA ARG A 328 1.92 -12.69 23.51
C ARG A 328 1.78 -11.38 24.29
N GLU A 329 1.25 -11.42 25.51
CA GLU A 329 1.21 -10.29 26.44
C GLU A 329 2.61 -9.73 26.68
N ALA A 330 3.62 -10.58 26.90
CA ALA A 330 5.01 -10.18 27.10
C ALA A 330 5.67 -9.57 25.84
N GLU A 331 5.34 -10.06 24.65
CA GLU A 331 5.80 -9.50 23.38
C GLU A 331 5.13 -8.16 23.05
N SER A 332 3.82 -8.02 23.26
CA SER A 332 3.10 -6.75 23.12
C SER A 332 3.67 -5.70 24.09
N ASN A 333 3.82 -6.06 25.38
CA ASN A 333 4.51 -5.25 26.39
C ASN A 333 5.94 -4.87 25.99
N ARG A 334 6.64 -5.69 25.20
CA ARG A 334 7.97 -5.37 24.67
C ARG A 334 7.86 -4.35 23.53
N LEU A 335 6.98 -4.56 22.56
CA LEU A 335 6.76 -3.62 21.45
C LEU A 335 6.28 -2.25 21.95
N GLU A 336 5.42 -2.19 22.96
CA GLU A 336 5.02 -0.95 23.62
C GLU A 336 6.21 -0.18 24.23
N ARG A 337 7.18 -0.88 24.83
CA ARG A 337 8.42 -0.26 25.34
C ARG A 337 9.34 0.20 24.20
N GLU A 338 9.43 -0.56 23.11
CA GLU A 338 10.17 -0.16 21.91
C GLU A 338 9.53 1.09 21.26
N ILE A 339 8.20 1.17 21.17
CA ILE A 339 7.44 2.35 20.74
C ILE A 339 7.67 3.53 21.69
N ALA A 340 7.53 3.37 23.00
CA ALA A 340 7.73 4.44 23.98
C ALA A 340 9.16 5.00 23.95
N LYS A 341 10.17 4.16 23.68
CA LYS A 341 11.55 4.59 23.42
C LYS A 341 11.64 5.40 22.11
N ALA A 342 11.08 4.89 21.02
CA ALA A 342 11.07 5.57 19.73
C ALA A 342 10.31 6.91 19.76
N GLU A 343 9.21 7.02 20.51
CA GLU A 343 8.48 8.28 20.73
C GLU A 343 9.35 9.29 21.49
N LYS A 344 10.07 8.86 22.52
CA LYS A 344 11.00 9.72 23.28
C LYS A 344 12.18 10.21 22.44
N GLU A 345 12.75 9.34 21.61
CA GLU A 345 13.83 9.66 20.67
C GLU A 345 13.34 10.62 19.57
N ASN A 346 12.17 10.34 18.98
CA ASN A 346 11.56 11.21 17.98
C ASN A 346 11.19 12.60 18.56
N GLN A 347 10.65 12.66 19.78
CA GLN A 347 10.41 13.94 20.48
C GLN A 347 11.70 14.72 20.77
N ALA A 348 12.85 14.05 20.94
CA ALA A 348 14.14 14.70 21.12
C ALA A 348 14.63 15.32 19.80
N HIS A 349 14.59 14.58 18.69
CA HIS A 349 14.98 15.10 17.38
C HIS A 349 14.01 16.15 16.83
N GLN A 350 12.71 16.06 17.12
CA GLN A 350 11.74 17.13 16.82
C GLN A 350 12.11 18.45 17.52
N LYS A 351 12.64 18.39 18.76
CA LYS A 351 13.14 19.55 19.51
C LYS A 351 14.50 20.04 19.02
N GLU A 352 15.36 19.15 18.53
CA GLU A 352 16.63 19.49 17.86
C GLU A 352 16.36 20.27 16.56
N LEU A 353 15.45 19.76 15.73
CA LEU A 353 15.00 20.39 14.49
C LEU A 353 14.35 21.76 14.74
N ALA A 354 13.47 21.89 15.73
CA ALA A 354 12.85 23.17 16.09
C ALA A 354 13.89 24.23 16.52
N LYS A 355 14.96 23.83 17.22
CA LYS A 355 16.08 24.74 17.55
C LYS A 355 16.86 25.14 16.31
N ALA A 356 17.13 24.21 15.39
CA ALA A 356 17.82 24.51 14.14
C ALA A 356 17.05 25.51 13.26
N HIS A 357 15.72 25.36 13.13
CA HIS A 357 14.87 26.34 12.45
C HIS A 357 14.91 27.73 13.12
N CYS A 358 14.92 27.78 14.45
CA CYS A 358 15.01 29.05 15.19
C CYS A 358 16.35 29.77 14.96
N GLU A 359 17.47 29.04 15.02
CA GLU A 359 18.79 29.62 14.79
C GLU A 359 19.00 30.03 13.33
N LEU A 360 18.54 29.23 12.35
CA LEU A 360 18.58 29.62 10.93
C LEU A 360 17.78 30.92 10.68
N ASN A 361 16.54 31.00 11.19
CA ASN A 361 15.74 32.22 11.11
C ASN A 361 16.48 33.42 11.74
N LYS A 362 17.15 33.24 12.87
CA LYS A 362 17.94 34.28 13.52
C LYS A 362 19.14 34.71 12.66
N ARG A 363 19.88 33.80 12.02
CA ARG A 363 20.99 34.15 11.10
C ARG A 363 20.50 34.90 9.86
N ILE A 364 19.34 34.53 9.31
CA ILE A 364 18.67 35.28 8.24
C ILE A 364 18.38 36.72 8.70
N HIS A 365 17.75 36.90 9.87
CA HIS A 365 17.48 38.24 10.42
C HIS A 365 18.76 39.04 10.75
N GLU A 366 19.88 38.39 11.06
CA GLU A 366 21.19 39.04 11.26
C GLU A 366 21.83 39.48 9.94
N HIS A 367 21.72 38.67 8.88
CA HIS A 367 22.16 39.01 7.53
C HIS A 367 21.31 40.14 6.95
N ASP A 368 19.97 40.03 6.98
CA ASP A 368 19.03 41.06 6.50
C ASP A 368 19.28 42.42 7.18
N ARG A 369 19.60 42.41 8.48
CA ARG A 369 19.99 43.62 9.22
C ARG A 369 21.33 44.19 8.72
N CYS A 370 22.34 43.35 8.49
CA CYS A 370 23.63 43.81 7.94
C CYS A 370 23.48 44.37 6.52
N MET A 371 22.59 43.80 5.71
CA MET A 371 22.24 44.29 4.37
C MET A 371 21.50 45.63 4.43
N ALA A 372 20.51 45.78 5.32
CA ALA A 372 19.80 47.04 5.54
C ALA A 372 20.71 48.16 6.11
N GLU A 373 21.73 47.78 6.89
CA GLU A 373 22.75 48.70 7.43
C GLU A 373 23.92 48.97 6.45
N GLY A 374 23.93 48.34 5.26
CA GLY A 374 24.93 48.56 4.21
C GLY A 374 26.34 48.03 4.52
N LYS A 375 26.48 47.06 5.43
CA LYS A 375 27.77 46.57 5.95
C LYS A 375 28.37 45.47 5.08
N THR A 376 28.89 45.85 3.91
CA THR A 376 29.58 44.96 2.93
C THR A 376 30.57 44.00 3.59
N ASP A 377 31.40 44.51 4.49
CA ASP A 377 32.53 43.80 5.11
C ASP A 377 32.10 42.66 6.04
N LYS A 378 30.79 42.53 6.30
CA LYS A 378 30.17 41.46 7.11
C LYS A 378 29.17 40.61 6.32
N GLN A 379 28.96 40.92 5.04
CA GLN A 379 28.02 40.21 4.18
C GLN A 379 28.44 38.75 3.98
N GLU A 380 29.70 38.49 3.63
CA GLU A 380 30.23 37.13 3.44
C GLU A 380 30.19 36.31 4.73
N VAL A 381 30.58 36.90 5.86
CA VAL A 381 30.59 36.23 7.18
C VAL A 381 29.17 35.86 7.65
N THR A 382 28.18 36.74 7.43
CA THR A 382 26.78 36.45 7.78
C THR A 382 26.13 35.48 6.81
N LEU A 383 26.52 35.47 5.53
CA LEU A 383 26.05 34.50 4.54
C LEU A 383 26.63 33.09 4.78
N GLN A 384 27.93 32.99 5.13
CA GLN A 384 28.51 31.73 5.59
C GLN A 384 27.80 31.20 6.85
N ALA A 385 27.50 32.09 7.81
CA ALA A 385 26.75 31.72 9.01
C ALA A 385 25.31 31.26 8.73
N ILE A 386 24.70 31.65 7.60
CA ILE A 386 23.45 31.05 7.12
C ILE A 386 23.72 29.64 6.59
N HIS A 387 24.69 29.45 5.69
CA HIS A 387 25.01 28.12 5.13
C HIS A 387 25.43 27.09 6.20
N ASP A 388 26.16 27.52 7.24
CA ASP A 388 26.49 26.67 8.39
C ASP A 388 25.21 26.24 9.15
N ALA A 389 24.24 27.15 9.31
CA ALA A 389 22.96 26.86 9.96
C ALA A 389 22.03 26.01 9.07
N GLU A 390 22.05 26.20 7.74
CA GLU A 390 21.35 25.36 6.76
C GLU A 390 21.89 23.93 6.80
N ALA A 391 23.21 23.74 6.89
CA ALA A 391 23.84 22.41 7.00
C ALA A 391 23.45 21.69 8.31
N VAL A 392 23.43 22.42 9.44
CA VAL A 392 22.93 21.89 10.73
C VAL A 392 21.45 21.52 10.65
N LEU A 393 20.63 22.36 10.01
CA LEU A 393 19.20 22.13 9.82
C LEU A 393 18.93 20.91 8.93
N ALA A 394 19.63 20.77 7.80
CA ALA A 394 19.53 19.60 6.92
C ALA A 394 19.92 18.30 7.66
N HIS A 395 20.95 18.34 8.52
CA HIS A 395 21.30 17.19 9.35
C HIS A 395 20.23 16.87 10.40
N ALA A 396 19.64 17.89 11.05
CA ALA A 396 18.55 17.72 12.01
C ALA A 396 17.25 17.20 11.36
N GLN A 397 16.94 17.64 10.14
CA GLN A 397 15.82 17.12 9.34
C GLN A 397 16.00 15.62 9.09
N LYS A 398 17.15 15.20 8.56
CA LYS A 398 17.44 13.78 8.30
C LYS A 398 17.36 12.90 9.55
N LYS A 399 17.76 13.41 10.73
CA LYS A 399 17.59 12.71 12.02
C LYS A 399 16.11 12.56 12.39
N ALA A 400 15.33 13.65 12.30
CA ALA A 400 13.92 13.66 12.66
C ALA A 400 13.06 12.80 11.72
N GLU A 401 13.39 12.75 10.43
CA GLU A 401 12.77 11.85 9.46
C GLU A 401 13.05 10.38 9.82
N ALA A 402 14.32 10.02 10.05
CA ALA A 402 14.70 8.67 10.46
C ALA A 402 14.05 8.24 11.80
N SER A 403 13.92 9.13 12.79
CA SER A 403 13.22 8.81 14.04
C SER A 403 11.71 8.70 13.87
N LYS A 404 11.10 9.47 12.95
CA LYS A 404 9.67 9.32 12.61
C LYS A 404 9.41 8.02 11.84
N GLU A 405 10.33 7.57 11.00
CA GLU A 405 10.27 6.28 10.32
C GLU A 405 10.45 5.10 11.27
N ALA A 406 11.45 5.14 12.16
CA ALA A 406 11.64 4.11 13.19
C ALA A 406 10.41 3.97 14.11
N LEU A 407 9.82 5.09 14.53
CA LEU A 407 8.57 5.10 15.30
C LEU A 407 7.40 4.50 14.51
N ALA A 408 7.26 4.86 13.23
CA ALA A 408 6.20 4.35 12.37
C ALA A 408 6.33 2.83 12.13
N GLN A 409 7.55 2.32 11.95
CA GLN A 409 7.84 0.88 11.87
C GLN A 409 7.55 0.15 13.17
N ALA A 410 7.90 0.73 14.33
CA ALA A 410 7.58 0.15 15.64
C ALA A 410 6.06 0.04 15.87
N LYS A 411 5.30 1.10 15.51
CA LYS A 411 3.83 1.08 15.53
C LYS A 411 3.23 0.06 14.55
N LEU A 412 3.83 -0.12 13.37
CA LEU A 412 3.37 -1.10 12.37
C LEU A 412 3.44 -2.53 12.92
N LYS A 413 4.55 -2.92 13.54
CA LYS A 413 4.73 -4.26 14.15
C LYS A 413 3.63 -4.60 15.16
N LEU A 414 3.30 -3.67 16.07
CA LEU A 414 2.26 -3.88 17.07
C LEU A 414 0.87 -4.05 16.41
N ARG A 415 0.56 -3.28 15.36
CA ARG A 415 -0.70 -3.46 14.61
C ARG A 415 -0.75 -4.80 13.87
N GLU A 416 0.37 -5.30 13.38
CA GLU A 416 0.45 -6.60 12.69
C GLU A 416 0.32 -7.78 13.65
N GLN A 417 0.88 -7.67 14.85
CA GLN A 417 0.62 -8.60 15.95
C GLN A 417 -0.89 -8.64 16.26
N ASN A 418 -1.50 -7.49 16.54
CA ASN A 418 -2.93 -7.40 16.89
C ASN A 418 -3.85 -7.88 15.73
N LYS A 419 -3.51 -7.59 14.47
CA LYS A 419 -4.27 -8.10 13.30
C LYS A 419 -4.21 -9.63 13.20
N THR A 420 -3.10 -10.24 13.60
CA THR A 420 -2.96 -11.71 13.66
C THR A 420 -3.87 -12.31 14.73
N GLU A 421 -4.11 -11.59 15.83
CA GLU A 421 -5.05 -12.02 16.87
C GLU A 421 -6.51 -11.93 16.41
N GLU A 422 -6.93 -10.83 15.77
CA GLU A 422 -8.30 -10.69 15.24
C GLU A 422 -8.62 -11.75 14.17
N SER A 423 -7.61 -12.21 13.41
CA SER A 423 -7.73 -13.33 12.46
C SER A 423 -7.80 -14.73 13.12
N SER A 424 -7.73 -14.82 14.45
CA SER A 424 -7.77 -16.08 15.20
C SER A 424 -9.00 -16.23 16.10
N THR A 425 -9.90 -15.25 16.09
CA THR A 425 -11.14 -15.24 16.87
C THR A 425 -12.35 -14.99 15.97
N ASP A 426 -13.04 -16.05 15.55
CA ASP A 426 -14.29 -16.01 14.76
C ASP A 426 -15.50 -15.40 15.52
N ALA A 427 -15.25 -14.64 16.60
CA ALA A 427 -16.24 -14.05 17.48
C ALA A 427 -16.48 -12.54 17.23
N ALA A 428 -15.81 -11.94 16.24
CA ALA A 428 -15.97 -10.53 15.86
C ALA A 428 -16.56 -10.40 14.44
N ALA A 429 -17.82 -10.80 14.28
CA ALA A 429 -18.51 -10.85 12.99
C ALA A 429 -18.56 -9.50 12.24
N ASP A 430 -18.41 -9.57 10.90
CA ASP A 430 -18.80 -8.57 9.89
C ASP A 430 -18.24 -7.14 9.99
N VAL A 431 -17.16 -6.89 10.73
CA VAL A 431 -16.48 -5.58 10.75
C VAL A 431 -15.32 -5.52 9.75
N LYS A 432 -15.63 -5.57 8.43
CA LYS A 432 -14.65 -5.30 7.34
C LYS A 432 -13.92 -3.96 7.60
N GLY A 433 -12.58 -3.95 7.55
CA GLY A 433 -11.75 -2.73 7.51
C GLY A 433 -10.65 -2.61 8.58
N VAL A 434 -9.62 -1.80 8.30
CA VAL A 434 -8.45 -1.63 9.19
C VAL A 434 -8.75 -0.64 10.31
N LYS A 435 -8.62 -1.09 11.56
CA LYS A 435 -8.80 -0.28 12.76
C LYS A 435 -7.60 0.65 12.99
N VAL A 436 -7.84 1.95 13.14
CA VAL A 436 -6.80 2.99 13.26
C VAL A 436 -7.18 4.01 14.35
N LEU A 437 -6.26 4.35 15.25
CA LEU A 437 -6.46 5.46 16.18
C LEU A 437 -6.31 6.79 15.44
N LEU A 438 -7.18 7.78 15.71
CA LEU A 438 -7.15 9.11 15.06
C LEU A 438 -5.75 9.77 15.06
N ARG A 439 -4.97 9.59 16.14
CA ARG A 439 -3.59 10.11 16.27
C ARG A 439 -2.62 9.60 15.21
N ASP A 440 -2.89 8.41 14.67
CA ASP A 440 -2.07 7.72 13.68
C ASP A 440 -2.63 7.86 12.25
N LEU A 441 -3.74 8.58 12.06
CA LEU A 441 -4.43 8.70 10.77
C LEU A 441 -3.57 9.39 9.70
N ASP A 442 -2.71 10.34 10.05
CA ASP A 442 -1.75 10.98 9.13
C ASP A 442 -0.72 9.97 8.58
N ASP A 443 -0.25 9.06 9.43
CA ASP A 443 0.73 8.03 9.06
C ASP A 443 0.11 6.90 8.22
N VAL A 444 -1.18 6.57 8.43
CA VAL A 444 -1.89 5.59 7.58
C VAL A 444 -2.34 6.21 6.26
N LEU A 445 -3.01 7.35 6.30
CA LEU A 445 -3.72 7.90 5.13
C LEU A 445 -2.80 8.66 4.16
N PHE A 446 -1.81 9.41 4.67
CA PHE A 446 -0.98 10.30 3.83
C PHE A 446 0.47 9.86 3.66
N ARG A 447 0.95 8.94 4.50
CA ARG A 447 2.29 8.32 4.36
C ARG A 447 2.25 6.86 3.93
N ASP A 448 1.07 6.24 3.94
CA ASP A 448 0.86 4.81 3.70
C ASP A 448 1.91 3.92 4.40
N VAL A 449 2.05 4.08 5.73
CA VAL A 449 3.03 3.33 6.51
C VAL A 449 2.70 1.84 6.44
N GLY A 450 3.46 1.13 5.61
CA GLY A 450 3.29 -0.29 5.30
C GLY A 450 2.78 -0.58 3.89
N GLY A 451 2.55 0.43 3.03
CA GLY A 451 2.24 0.29 1.60
C GLY A 451 0.82 -0.19 1.26
N LYS A 452 -0.06 -0.33 2.26
CA LYS A 452 -1.27 -1.16 2.15
C LYS A 452 -2.41 -0.50 1.38
N ILE A 453 -2.42 0.83 1.27
CA ILE A 453 -3.38 1.56 0.41
C ILE A 453 -2.90 1.51 -1.05
N ALA A 454 -1.59 1.58 -1.28
CA ALA A 454 -0.99 1.44 -2.61
C ALA A 454 -1.09 0.00 -3.16
N GLU A 455 -0.83 -1.02 -2.32
CA GLU A 455 -0.94 -2.44 -2.64
C GLU A 455 -2.37 -2.87 -2.99
N ASP A 456 -3.35 -2.49 -2.18
CA ASP A 456 -4.77 -2.79 -2.41
C ASP A 456 -5.32 -2.06 -3.65
N GLY A 457 -4.81 -0.85 -3.92
CA GLY A 457 -5.08 -0.12 -5.15
C GLY A 457 -6.45 0.55 -5.23
N ARG A 458 -7.37 0.35 -4.27
CA ARG A 458 -8.65 1.10 -4.18
C ARG A 458 -8.43 2.50 -3.58
N TRP A 459 -9.52 3.23 -3.31
CA TRP A 459 -9.48 4.51 -2.58
C TRP A 459 -9.88 4.33 -1.11
N PRO A 460 -9.25 5.03 -0.15
CA PRO A 460 -9.59 4.90 1.26
C PRO A 460 -10.99 5.44 1.59
N LEU A 461 -11.75 4.63 2.34
CA LEU A 461 -13.01 5.00 2.98
C LEU A 461 -12.78 5.10 4.48
N LEU A 462 -12.86 6.31 5.03
CA LEU A 462 -12.81 6.55 6.46
C LEU A 462 -14.20 6.37 7.08
N ILE A 463 -14.30 5.45 8.02
CA ILE A 463 -15.49 5.18 8.83
C ILE A 463 -15.18 5.70 10.24
N ASP A 464 -15.72 6.86 10.60
CA ASP A 464 -15.54 7.50 11.91
C ASP A 464 -16.91 7.94 12.44
N THR A 465 -17.45 7.26 13.46
CA THR A 465 -18.73 7.63 14.11
C THR A 465 -18.66 8.93 14.92
N SER A 466 -17.59 9.71 14.76
CA SER A 466 -17.42 11.06 15.31
C SER A 466 -17.02 12.03 14.20
N PRO A 467 -17.35 13.33 14.29
CA PRO A 467 -16.88 14.34 13.34
C PRO A 467 -15.36 14.64 13.43
N GLN A 468 -14.57 13.82 14.14
CA GLN A 468 -13.15 14.09 14.41
C GLN A 468 -12.28 13.92 13.16
N SER A 469 -12.46 12.86 12.37
CA SER A 469 -11.75 12.68 11.10
C SER A 469 -12.18 13.72 10.05
N SER A 470 -13.48 14.00 9.94
CA SER A 470 -14.01 15.10 9.12
C SER A 470 -13.33 16.44 9.52
N THR A 471 -13.17 16.70 10.81
CA THR A 471 -12.51 17.93 11.32
C THR A 471 -11.00 17.94 11.06
N PHE A 472 -10.31 16.83 11.31
CA PHE A 472 -8.88 16.67 11.00
C PHE A 472 -8.58 16.97 9.53
N LEU A 473 -9.40 16.44 8.61
CA LEU A 473 -9.25 16.64 7.17
C LEU A 473 -9.59 18.08 6.71
N ARG A 474 -10.51 18.78 7.38
CA ARG A 474 -10.81 20.22 7.12
C ARG A 474 -9.67 21.16 7.53
N TYR A 475 -8.89 20.79 8.55
CA TYR A 475 -7.71 21.55 9.00
C TYR A 475 -6.39 21.08 8.34
N ARG A 476 -6.43 20.03 7.53
CA ARG A 476 -5.32 19.58 6.66
C ARG A 476 -5.48 20.22 5.27
N ASP A 477 -4.42 20.24 4.48
CA ASP A 477 -4.38 20.90 3.16
C ASP A 477 -5.07 20.03 2.07
N THR A 478 -6.40 19.93 2.16
CA THR A 478 -7.26 19.07 1.34
C THR A 478 -8.32 19.87 0.58
N ASN A 479 -8.80 19.36 -0.56
CA ASN A 479 -9.94 19.94 -1.26
C ASN A 479 -11.22 19.29 -0.70
N TYR A 480 -11.93 20.02 0.16
CA TYR A 480 -12.99 19.45 0.99
C TYR A 480 -14.41 19.65 0.43
N ILE A 481 -15.05 18.56 0.04
CA ILE A 481 -16.43 18.51 -0.46
C ILE A 481 -17.31 17.94 0.67
N ASN A 482 -18.28 18.72 1.16
CA ASN A 482 -19.30 18.23 2.09
C ASN A 482 -20.58 17.96 1.29
N ALA A 483 -21.03 16.70 1.27
CA ALA A 483 -22.20 16.26 0.51
C ALA A 483 -23.51 16.95 0.96
N LEU A 484 -23.61 17.37 2.22
CA LEU A 484 -24.78 18.07 2.77
C LEU A 484 -24.76 19.59 2.53
N ASN A 485 -23.69 20.16 1.95
CA ASN A 485 -23.66 21.58 1.59
C ASN A 485 -23.84 21.76 0.07
N PRO A 486 -25.00 22.20 -0.42
CA PRO A 486 -25.30 22.28 -1.85
C PRO A 486 -24.20 22.98 -2.68
N LYS A 487 -23.58 24.03 -2.11
CA LYS A 487 -22.50 24.80 -2.77
C LYS A 487 -21.22 24.00 -3.03
N HIS A 488 -20.96 22.94 -2.28
CA HIS A 488 -19.79 22.07 -2.49
C HIS A 488 -20.08 21.00 -3.54
N VAL A 489 -21.36 20.69 -3.78
CA VAL A 489 -21.82 19.66 -4.72
C VAL A 489 -22.34 20.27 -6.03
N GLU A 490 -22.09 21.57 -6.26
CA GLU A 490 -22.27 22.23 -7.56
C GLU A 490 -21.24 21.68 -8.57
N PRO A 491 -21.63 21.36 -9.83
CA PRO A 491 -20.73 20.77 -10.83
C PRO A 491 -19.41 21.52 -11.04
N GLU A 492 -19.41 22.86 -11.05
CA GLU A 492 -18.17 23.64 -11.17
C GLU A 492 -17.26 23.50 -9.95
N VAL A 493 -17.82 23.37 -8.75
CA VAL A 493 -17.04 23.26 -7.51
C VAL A 493 -16.41 21.87 -7.40
N ILE A 494 -17.14 20.81 -7.79
CA ILE A 494 -16.60 19.46 -7.94
C ILE A 494 -15.46 19.45 -8.99
N ARG A 495 -15.71 20.03 -10.17
CA ARG A 495 -14.74 20.12 -11.28
C ARG A 495 -13.45 20.82 -10.87
N LEU A 496 -13.57 21.98 -10.21
CA LEU A 496 -12.42 22.77 -9.74
C LEU A 496 -11.70 22.11 -8.56
N ALA A 497 -12.41 21.43 -7.66
CA ALA A 497 -11.79 20.66 -6.56
C ALA A 497 -10.96 19.49 -7.11
N LEU A 498 -11.46 18.75 -8.11
CA LEU A 498 -10.71 17.69 -8.79
C LEU A 498 -9.49 18.23 -9.53
N LEU A 499 -9.66 19.28 -10.36
CA LEU A 499 -8.54 19.92 -11.08
C LEU A 499 -7.48 20.51 -10.12
N GLY A 500 -7.90 21.12 -9.01
CA GLY A 500 -7.02 21.62 -7.96
C GLY A 500 -6.26 20.49 -7.26
N GLY A 501 -6.93 19.40 -6.90
CA GLY A 501 -6.32 18.20 -6.35
C GLY A 501 -5.22 17.66 -7.27
N LEU A 502 -5.56 17.41 -8.54
CA LEU A 502 -4.65 16.85 -9.54
C LEU A 502 -3.45 17.77 -9.85
N ARG A 503 -3.67 19.08 -9.96
CA ARG A 503 -2.61 20.07 -10.24
C ARG A 503 -1.59 20.21 -9.12
N TYR A 504 -2.02 20.05 -7.87
CA TYR A 504 -1.14 20.20 -6.69
C TYR A 504 -0.69 18.87 -6.08
N GLY A 505 -1.29 17.73 -6.45
CA GLY A 505 -1.08 16.44 -5.79
C GLY A 505 -1.65 16.44 -4.38
N LYS A 506 -2.83 17.05 -4.22
CA LYS A 506 -3.56 17.18 -2.95
C LYS A 506 -4.74 16.23 -2.92
N PRO A 507 -5.09 15.68 -1.76
CA PRO A 507 -6.28 14.85 -1.62
C PRO A 507 -7.56 15.66 -1.88
N VAL A 508 -8.55 15.00 -2.47
CA VAL A 508 -9.94 15.45 -2.53
C VAL A 508 -10.73 14.60 -1.55
N VAL A 509 -11.41 15.26 -0.61
CA VAL A 509 -12.15 14.61 0.47
C VAL A 509 -13.64 14.79 0.23
N LEU A 510 -14.37 13.68 0.12
CA LEU A 510 -15.83 13.65 0.08
C LEU A 510 -16.37 13.24 1.46
N ASP A 511 -16.93 14.18 2.20
CA ASP A 511 -17.55 13.98 3.51
C ASP A 511 -19.06 13.82 3.35
N MET A 512 -19.54 12.59 3.58
CA MET A 512 -20.96 12.23 3.55
C MET A 512 -21.64 12.48 4.91
N MET A 513 -20.85 12.70 5.97
CA MET A 513 -21.33 12.82 7.34
C MET A 513 -22.17 11.60 7.75
N GLU A 514 -23.31 11.78 8.42
CA GLU A 514 -24.17 10.70 8.96
C GLU A 514 -25.06 10.02 7.89
N VAL A 515 -25.18 10.62 6.70
CA VAL A 515 -26.16 10.21 5.68
C VAL A 515 -25.45 9.60 4.49
N ASP A 516 -25.80 8.36 4.13
CA ASP A 516 -25.40 7.82 2.84
C ASP A 516 -26.13 8.57 1.72
N MET A 517 -25.32 9.24 0.90
CA MET A 517 -25.75 9.92 -0.31
C MET A 517 -24.79 9.59 -1.47
N PHE A 518 -24.09 8.45 -1.42
CA PHE A 518 -23.04 8.14 -2.40
C PHE A 518 -23.56 8.18 -3.83
N ASP A 519 -24.70 7.54 -4.12
CA ASP A 519 -25.33 7.58 -5.44
C ASP A 519 -25.77 8.99 -5.85
N THR A 520 -26.37 9.75 -4.92
CA THR A 520 -26.78 11.14 -5.16
C THR A 520 -25.58 12.04 -5.48
N VAL A 521 -24.44 11.84 -4.82
CA VAL A 521 -23.19 12.58 -5.12
C VAL A 521 -22.56 12.06 -6.41
N ALA A 522 -22.61 10.76 -6.70
CA ALA A 522 -22.15 10.19 -7.96
C ALA A 522 -22.86 10.84 -9.15
N MET A 523 -24.18 11.03 -9.07
CA MET A 523 -24.94 11.79 -10.08
C MET A 523 -24.44 13.24 -10.24
N ARG A 524 -23.98 13.91 -9.18
CA ARG A 524 -23.43 15.28 -9.26
C ARG A 524 -22.00 15.36 -9.81
N PHE A 525 -21.23 14.29 -9.67
CA PHE A 525 -19.96 14.16 -10.40
C PHE A 525 -20.25 13.90 -11.88
N ASP A 526 -21.23 13.06 -12.19
CA ASP A 526 -21.61 12.73 -13.56
C ASP A 526 -22.33 13.90 -14.29
N ASP A 527 -22.98 14.82 -13.56
CA ASP A 527 -23.44 16.15 -14.06
C ASP A 527 -22.28 16.99 -14.65
N VAL A 528 -21.02 16.74 -14.24
CA VAL A 528 -19.82 17.40 -14.81
C VAL A 528 -19.42 16.74 -16.13
N GLN A 529 -19.41 15.39 -16.15
CA GLN A 529 -19.05 14.54 -17.27
C GLN A 529 -19.58 13.12 -17.00
N ASN A 530 -20.42 12.57 -17.89
CA ASN A 530 -21.02 11.24 -17.72
C ASN A 530 -19.99 10.16 -17.35
N GLY A 531 -20.21 9.43 -16.25
CA GLY A 531 -19.31 8.39 -15.75
C GLY A 531 -18.07 8.90 -15.00
N LEU A 532 -17.98 10.19 -14.65
CA LEU A 532 -16.85 10.75 -13.91
C LEU A 532 -16.63 10.07 -12.57
N MET A 533 -17.69 9.77 -11.79
CA MET A 533 -17.51 9.07 -10.51
C MET A 533 -16.94 7.65 -10.72
N SER A 534 -17.47 6.91 -11.70
CA SER A 534 -16.97 5.56 -12.03
C SER A 534 -15.51 5.59 -12.53
N SER A 535 -15.16 6.58 -13.34
CA SER A 535 -13.80 6.83 -13.86
C SER A 535 -12.83 7.25 -12.74
N LEU A 536 -13.31 7.97 -11.72
CA LEU A 536 -12.55 8.34 -10.54
C LEU A 536 -12.30 7.12 -9.64
N MET A 537 -13.32 6.33 -9.33
CA MET A 537 -13.22 5.15 -8.47
C MET A 537 -12.30 4.06 -9.04
N THR A 538 -12.35 3.82 -10.36
CA THR A 538 -11.47 2.87 -11.06
C THR A 538 -10.06 3.41 -11.37
N LYS A 539 -9.75 4.64 -10.90
CA LYS A 539 -8.52 5.42 -11.20
C LYS A 539 -8.28 5.66 -12.70
N ASP A 540 -9.29 5.42 -13.54
CA ASP A 540 -9.25 5.61 -14.99
C ASP A 540 -9.13 7.07 -15.42
N LEU A 541 -9.58 8.01 -14.59
CA LEU A 541 -9.44 9.46 -14.78
C LEU A 541 -7.97 9.90 -14.84
N LEU A 542 -7.09 9.19 -14.13
CA LEU A 542 -5.64 9.44 -14.09
C LEU A 542 -4.95 8.88 -15.34
N LYS A 543 -5.46 7.78 -15.89
CA LYS A 543 -4.88 7.07 -17.05
C LYS A 543 -5.08 7.90 -18.32
N ASN A 544 -4.09 7.87 -19.22
CA ASN A 544 -4.09 8.57 -20.51
C ASN A 544 -4.37 10.09 -20.45
N ASN A 545 -4.24 10.71 -19.28
CA ASN A 545 -4.58 12.10 -19.01
C ASN A 545 -6.06 12.48 -19.28
N LYS A 546 -7.02 11.55 -19.07
CA LYS A 546 -8.47 11.82 -19.24
C LYS A 546 -8.92 13.06 -18.46
N TYR A 547 -8.34 13.33 -17.28
CA TYR A 547 -8.63 14.53 -16.48
C TYR A 547 -8.49 15.86 -17.24
N LEU A 548 -7.77 15.91 -18.36
CA LEU A 548 -7.69 17.10 -19.22
C LEU A 548 -9.01 17.45 -19.91
N GLU A 549 -9.98 16.53 -19.97
CA GLU A 549 -11.33 16.75 -20.50
C GLU A 549 -12.19 17.62 -19.56
N LEU A 550 -11.82 17.70 -18.27
CA LEU A 550 -12.46 18.57 -17.27
C LEU A 550 -12.07 20.05 -17.42
N ILE A 551 -11.05 20.36 -18.22
CA ILE A 551 -10.57 21.73 -18.46
C ILE A 551 -11.41 22.37 -19.57
N ARG A 552 -11.95 23.57 -19.32
CA ARG A 552 -12.83 24.29 -20.23
C ARG A 552 -12.11 25.47 -20.90
N PRO A 553 -12.55 25.91 -22.10
CA PRO A 553 -11.97 27.07 -22.78
C PRO A 553 -12.08 28.42 -22.04
N CYS A 554 -12.81 28.47 -20.93
CA CYS A 554 -12.96 29.62 -20.05
C CYS A 554 -12.10 29.57 -18.78
N ASP A 555 -11.43 28.45 -18.50
CA ASP A 555 -10.47 28.37 -17.40
C ASP A 555 -9.16 29.11 -17.78
N GLY A 556 -8.48 29.72 -16.80
CA GLY A 556 -7.26 30.50 -17.05
C GLY A 556 -6.04 29.65 -17.41
N ASP A 557 -4.99 30.30 -17.94
CA ASP A 557 -3.68 29.70 -18.33
C ASP A 557 -3.06 28.80 -17.24
N GLU A 558 -3.44 29.03 -15.98
CA GLU A 558 -3.00 28.23 -14.83
C GLU A 558 -3.48 26.76 -14.87
N TYR A 559 -4.53 26.45 -15.63
CA TYR A 559 -5.00 25.08 -15.93
C TYR A 559 -4.47 24.57 -17.28
N SER A 560 -3.46 25.21 -17.87
CA SER A 560 -2.77 24.69 -19.05
C SER A 560 -2.19 23.29 -18.81
N LYS A 561 -2.06 22.49 -19.88
CA LYS A 561 -1.57 21.09 -19.80
C LYS A 561 -0.19 20.97 -19.13
N THR A 562 0.63 22.01 -19.19
CA THR A 562 1.95 22.14 -18.55
C THR A 562 1.91 22.32 -17.03
N SER A 563 0.77 22.70 -16.43
CA SER A 563 0.63 22.83 -14.97
C SER A 563 0.48 21.50 -14.24
N PHE A 564 0.16 20.42 -14.96
CA PHE A 564 -0.08 19.10 -14.41
C PHE A 564 1.19 18.25 -14.51
N LEU A 565 1.86 18.03 -13.38
CA LEU A 565 3.10 17.26 -13.28
C LEU A 565 2.79 15.82 -12.85
N GLY A 566 3.36 14.83 -13.54
CA GLY A 566 3.18 13.39 -13.25
C GLY A 566 3.31 13.08 -11.76
N ALA A 567 4.48 13.39 -11.17
CA ALA A 567 4.80 13.19 -9.74
C ALA A 567 3.92 13.98 -8.72
N ARG A 568 2.90 14.71 -9.18
CA ARG A 568 1.79 15.23 -8.38
C ARG A 568 0.49 14.45 -8.62
N ILE A 569 0.19 14.10 -9.87
CA ILE A 569 -0.93 13.21 -10.23
C ILE A 569 -0.77 11.85 -9.53
N ASP A 570 0.47 11.33 -9.47
CA ASP A 570 0.82 10.09 -8.76
C ASP A 570 0.59 10.19 -7.23
N LYS A 571 0.43 11.42 -6.70
CA LYS A 571 0.11 11.72 -5.29
C LYS A 571 -1.34 12.19 -5.09
N PHE A 572 -2.14 12.24 -6.15
CA PHE A 572 -3.55 12.55 -6.04
C PHE A 572 -4.26 11.41 -5.32
N MET A 573 -5.11 11.75 -4.35
CA MET A 573 -5.90 10.78 -3.61
C MET A 573 -7.34 11.24 -3.51
N PHE A 574 -8.28 10.34 -3.79
CA PHE A 574 -9.68 10.52 -3.41
C PHE A 574 -9.91 9.82 -2.07
N VAL A 575 -10.54 10.50 -1.12
CA VAL A 575 -10.85 9.98 0.22
C VAL A 575 -12.35 10.18 0.46
N ILE A 576 -13.04 9.12 0.83
CA ILE A 576 -14.45 9.19 1.23
C ILE A 576 -14.52 9.11 2.76
N VAL A 577 -15.39 9.91 3.40
CA VAL A 577 -15.61 9.93 4.84
C VAL A 577 -17.09 9.70 5.12
N THR A 578 -17.38 8.76 6.01
CA THR A 578 -18.74 8.46 6.49
C THR A 578 -18.73 8.31 8.01
N GLN A 579 -19.81 8.79 8.64
CA GLN A 579 -20.07 8.63 10.06
C GLN A 579 -21.03 7.48 10.36
N GLN A 580 -21.48 6.76 9.31
CA GLN A 580 -22.24 5.53 9.46
C GLN A 580 -21.34 4.40 9.94
N TRP A 581 -21.70 3.76 11.06
CA TRP A 581 -20.97 2.61 11.61
C TRP A 581 -20.88 1.44 10.62
N ASN A 582 -21.87 1.26 9.75
CA ASN A 582 -21.83 0.28 8.67
C ASN A 582 -22.36 0.88 7.35
N PRO A 583 -21.48 1.40 6.48
CA PRO A 583 -21.87 1.90 5.16
C PRO A 583 -22.14 0.73 4.18
N PRO A 584 -22.72 1.00 2.99
CA PRO A 584 -23.10 -0.05 2.04
C PRO A 584 -21.94 -0.97 1.62
N GLU A 585 -22.22 -2.27 1.48
CA GLU A 585 -21.21 -3.25 1.04
C GLU A 585 -20.64 -2.92 -0.35
N THR A 586 -21.47 -2.39 -1.25
CA THR A 586 -21.06 -1.92 -2.58
C THR A 586 -19.96 -0.86 -2.52
N LEU A 587 -19.97 0.00 -1.50
CA LEU A 587 -18.94 1.00 -1.26
C LEU A 587 -17.73 0.36 -0.56
N MET A 588 -17.96 -0.51 0.43
CA MET A 588 -16.91 -1.24 1.17
C MET A 588 -16.03 -2.12 0.28
N ASP A 589 -16.60 -2.70 -0.78
CA ASP A 589 -15.87 -3.55 -1.72
C ASP A 589 -15.19 -2.73 -2.84
N GLN A 590 -15.69 -1.53 -3.16
CA GLN A 590 -15.04 -0.58 -4.08
C GLN A 590 -13.94 0.29 -3.43
N THR A 591 -13.87 0.34 -2.11
CA THR A 591 -12.93 1.17 -1.33
C THR A 591 -12.04 0.33 -0.43
N TYR A 592 -11.02 0.94 0.15
CA TYR A 592 -10.22 0.37 1.23
C TYR A 592 -10.74 0.90 2.58
N PRO A 593 -11.57 0.14 3.32
CA PRO A 593 -12.20 0.63 4.54
C PRO A 593 -11.20 0.75 5.70
N ILE A 594 -11.16 1.94 6.30
CA ILE A 594 -10.36 2.31 7.47
C ILE A 594 -11.33 2.78 8.56
N ARG A 595 -11.37 2.06 9.68
CA ARG A 595 -12.27 2.34 10.81
C ARG A 595 -11.52 3.10 11.89
N VAL A 596 -11.93 4.34 12.14
CA VAL A 596 -11.27 5.23 13.10
C VAL A 596 -11.81 4.93 14.49
N ILE A 597 -10.94 4.41 15.35
CA ILE A 597 -11.23 4.19 16.77
C ILE A 597 -10.83 5.44 17.55
N ILE A 598 -11.80 6.02 18.24
CA ILE A 598 -11.56 6.96 19.32
C ILE A 598 -11.55 6.14 20.61
N PRO A 599 -10.47 6.17 21.41
CA PRO A 599 -10.48 5.52 22.70
C PRO A 599 -11.52 6.23 23.57
N SER A 600 -12.54 5.49 24.03
CA SER A 600 -13.53 5.99 24.97
C SER A 600 -12.82 6.65 26.14
N ARG A 601 -13.26 7.85 26.52
CA ARG A 601 -12.88 8.41 27.82
C ARG A 601 -13.33 7.41 28.88
N PRO A 602 -12.48 6.94 29.80
CA PRO A 602 -13.00 6.50 31.08
C PRO A 602 -13.75 7.69 31.70
N ASP A 603 -14.89 7.40 32.31
CA ASP A 603 -15.91 8.41 32.61
C ASP A 603 -15.43 9.51 33.57
N VAL A 604 -16.12 10.66 33.51
CA VAL A 604 -15.89 11.87 34.33
C VAL A 604 -17.04 12.05 35.30
#